data_AF-A0AAW6WE05-F1
#
_entry.id   AF-A0AAW6WE05-F1
#
_cell.length_a   1.000
_cell.length_b   1.000
_cell.length_c   1.000
_cell.angle_alpha   90.00
_cell.angle_beta   90.00
_cell.angle_gamma   90.00
#
_symmetry.space_group_name_H-M   'P 1'
#
loop_
_entity.id
_entity.type
_entity.pdbx_description
1 polymer ?
#
loop_
_entity_poly.entity_id
_entity_poly.type
_entity_poly.pdbx_seq_one_letter_code
_entity_poly.pdbx_strand_id
1 'polypeptide(L)'
;MKLLRIKAYHKAEKRMYKVASMNWESQQIRVFDKEKGMKSFHFSEVSVLERTPYTFSENDKYKAIYKGDFLIATMGEERRISGVVKRQKCGLWILENKKTKLEIPLDFLLKEEWKIKNLNNSLIYFQRKK
;
A
#
# COMPACT_ATOMS: atom_id res chain seq x y z
N MET A 1 3.94 23.04 3.83
CA MET A 1 4.78 21.85 3.59
C MET A 1 3.93 20.75 2.96
N LYS A 2 4.18 20.36 1.70
CA LYS A 2 3.36 19.35 1.00
C LYS A 2 3.78 17.95 1.49
N LEU A 3 2.91 17.25 2.21
CA LEU A 3 3.23 15.92 2.75
C LEU A 3 3.51 14.95 1.61
N LEU A 4 4.61 14.19 1.71
CA LEU A 4 4.88 13.10 0.78
C LEU A 4 3.76 12.06 0.90
N ARG A 5 3.16 11.69 -0.24
CA ARG A 5 2.12 10.65 -0.31
C ARG A 5 2.76 9.25 -0.29
N ILE A 6 3.54 8.99 0.75
CA ILE A 6 4.39 7.81 0.87
C ILE A 6 4.31 7.29 2.30
N LYS A 7 4.35 5.96 2.44
CA LYS A 7 4.56 5.30 3.73
C LYS A 7 5.88 4.52 3.72
N ALA A 8 6.46 4.32 4.89
CA ALA A 8 7.64 3.47 5.07
C ALA A 8 7.29 2.31 6.00
N TYR A 9 7.57 1.08 5.58
CA TYR A 9 7.50 -0.08 6.44
C TYR A 9 8.88 -0.37 7.02
N HIS A 10 9.05 -0.25 8.33
CA HIS A 10 10.31 -0.60 8.98
C HIS A 10 10.36 -2.10 9.29
N LYS A 11 11.37 -2.80 8.77
CA LYS A 11 11.41 -4.28 8.76
C LYS A 11 11.59 -4.87 10.16
N ALA A 12 12.51 -4.33 10.95
CA ALA A 12 12.81 -4.85 12.29
C ALA A 12 11.67 -4.55 13.29
N GLU A 13 11.12 -3.34 13.23
CA GLU A 13 10.01 -2.92 14.11
C GLU A 13 8.65 -3.42 13.63
N LYS A 14 8.57 -3.97 12.42
CA LYS A 14 7.35 -4.42 11.75
C LYS A 14 6.23 -3.37 11.78
N ARG A 15 6.59 -2.08 11.69
CA ARG A 15 5.68 -0.94 11.85
C ARG A 15 5.60 -0.10 10.57
N MET A 16 4.40 0.41 10.31
CA MET A 16 4.15 1.37 9.21
C MET A 16 4.24 2.80 9.71
N TYR A 17 4.96 3.63 8.96
CA TYR A 17 5.18 5.02 9.25
C TYR A 17 4.72 5.94 8.11
N LYS A 18 4.24 7.14 8.46
CA LYS A 18 4.03 8.22 7.47
C LYS A 18 5.35 8.92 7.22
N VAL A 19 5.70 9.14 5.95
CA VAL A 19 6.96 9.77 5.57
C VAL A 19 6.80 11.29 5.54
N ALA A 20 7.71 11.99 6.21
CA ALA A 20 7.77 13.45 6.21
C ALA A 20 8.66 13.97 5.07
N SER A 21 9.87 13.41 4.95
CA SER A 21 10.84 13.77 3.91
C SER A 21 11.77 12.60 3.60
N MET A 22 12.44 12.66 2.46
CA MET A 22 13.48 11.72 2.03
C MET A 22 14.67 12.52 1.53
N ASN A 23 15.89 12.10 1.89
CA ASN A 23 17.13 12.63 1.36
C ASN A 23 17.88 11.50 0.67
N TRP A 24 18.04 11.63 -0.66
CA TRP A 24 18.69 10.61 -1.48
C TRP A 24 20.21 10.59 -1.32
N GLU A 25 20.82 11.75 -1.12
CA GLU A 25 22.27 11.89 -0.93
C GLU A 25 22.71 11.23 0.37
N SER A 26 22.00 11.50 1.48
CA SER A 26 22.29 10.87 2.77
C SER A 26 21.63 9.51 2.97
N GLN A 27 20.85 9.04 1.99
CA GLN A 27 20.05 7.80 2.05
C GLN A 27 19.13 7.68 3.28
N GLN A 28 18.60 8.82 3.75
CA GLN A 28 17.76 8.88 4.94
C GLN A 28 16.30 9.15 4.62
N ILE A 29 15.42 8.51 5.39
CA ILE A 29 13.99 8.78 5.42
C ILE A 29 13.57 9.31 6.78
N ARG A 30 12.91 10.47 6.81
CA ARG A 30 12.33 11.01 8.04
C ARG A 30 10.85 10.66 8.08
N VAL A 31 10.41 10.16 9.23
CA VAL A 31 9.05 9.69 9.44
C VAL A 31 8.41 10.28 10.69
N PHE A 32 7.09 10.32 10.69
CA PHE A 32 6.30 10.68 11.87
C PHE A 32 6.06 9.45 12.74
N ASP A 33 6.57 9.51 13.96
CA ASP A 33 6.31 8.57 15.05
C ASP A 33 5.31 9.21 16.02
N LYS A 34 4.26 8.47 16.40
CA LYS A 34 3.20 9.02 17.28
C LYS A 34 3.69 9.25 18.72
N GLU A 35 4.68 8.49 19.17
CA GLU A 35 5.18 8.53 20.54
C GLU A 35 6.42 9.42 20.65
N LYS A 36 7.30 9.37 19.63
CA LYS A 36 8.60 10.05 19.64
C LYS A 36 8.69 11.26 18.72
N GLY A 37 7.58 11.64 18.07
CA GLY A 37 7.51 12.76 17.15
C GLY A 37 8.14 12.46 15.79
N MET A 38 9.43 12.76 15.62
CA MET A 38 10.15 12.56 14.36
C MET A 38 11.29 11.57 14.52
N LYS A 39 11.36 10.60 13.61
CA LYS A 39 12.43 9.60 13.57
C LYS A 39 13.06 9.54 12.18
N SER A 40 14.34 9.21 12.13
CA SER A 40 15.05 8.97 10.87
C SER A 40 15.43 7.49 10.77
N PHE A 41 15.36 6.95 9.56
CA PHE A 41 15.87 5.63 9.22
C PHE A 41 16.75 5.73 7.98
N HIS A 42 17.66 4.79 7.81
CA HIS A 42 18.33 4.55 6.53
C HIS A 42 17.37 3.84 5.56
N PHE A 43 17.51 4.08 4.25
CA PHE A 43 16.63 3.46 3.25
C PHE A 43 16.68 1.92 3.26
N SER A 44 17.81 1.32 3.64
CA SER A 44 17.94 -0.14 3.73
C SER A 44 17.04 -0.78 4.80
N GLU A 45 16.74 -0.02 5.87
CA GLU A 45 15.92 -0.45 7.00
C GLU A 45 14.43 -0.50 6.68
N VAL A 46 14.01 0.21 5.63
CA VAL A 46 12.61 0.38 5.28
C VAL A 46 12.26 -0.14 3.89
N SER A 47 10.99 -0.47 3.70
CA SER A 47 10.37 -0.59 2.37
C SER A 47 9.49 0.62 2.13
N VAL A 48 9.80 1.39 1.09
CA VAL A 48 9.04 2.58 0.70
C VAL A 48 7.81 2.17 -0.11
N LEU A 49 6.63 2.62 0.33
CA LEU A 49 5.34 2.33 -0.29
C LEU A 49 4.76 3.60 -0.90
N GLU A 50 4.76 3.62 -2.23
CA GLU A 50 4.15 4.69 -3.03
C GLU A 50 2.61 4.63 -2.90
N ARG A 51 1.96 5.76 -2.62
CA ARG A 51 0.49 5.86 -2.66
C ARG A 51 0.01 5.91 -4.10
N THR A 52 -1.02 5.15 -4.42
CA THR A 52 -1.71 5.24 -5.73
C THR A 52 -2.56 6.51 -5.78
N PRO A 53 -3.07 6.94 -6.96
CA PRO A 53 -4.04 8.03 -7.03
C PRO A 53 -5.40 7.64 -6.42
N TYR A 54 -5.60 6.37 -6.06
CA TYR A 54 -6.89 5.81 -5.69
C TYR A 54 -7.13 5.74 -4.18
N THR A 55 -8.41 5.82 -3.82
CA THR A 55 -8.94 5.58 -2.48
C THR A 55 -10.16 4.68 -2.59
N PHE A 56 -10.46 3.92 -1.53
CA PHE A 56 -11.69 3.15 -1.42
C PHE A 56 -12.41 3.49 -0.11
N SER A 57 -13.73 3.34 -0.07
CA SER A 57 -14.50 3.50 1.17
C SER A 57 -14.52 2.19 1.94
N GLU A 58 -14.18 2.24 3.24
CA GLU A 58 -14.32 1.12 4.16
C GLU A 58 -14.78 1.67 5.51
N ASN A 59 -15.95 1.21 5.99
CA ASN A 59 -16.63 1.72 7.18
C ASN A 59 -16.78 3.25 7.15
N ASP A 60 -17.31 3.78 6.04
CA ASP A 60 -17.55 5.20 5.76
C ASP A 60 -16.31 6.11 5.82
N LYS A 61 -15.11 5.50 5.71
CA LYS A 61 -13.85 6.21 5.70
C LYS A 61 -13.09 5.90 4.42
N TYR A 62 -12.70 6.96 3.70
CA TYR A 62 -11.84 6.83 2.53
C TYR A 62 -10.42 6.46 2.95
N LYS A 63 -9.97 5.30 2.51
CA LYS A 63 -8.63 4.78 2.74
C LYS A 63 -7.82 4.84 1.46
N ALA A 64 -6.60 5.34 1.58
CA ALA A 64 -5.64 5.38 0.49
C ALA A 64 -5.07 3.98 0.21
N ILE A 65 -4.90 3.66 -1.07
CA ILE A 65 -4.27 2.43 -1.52
C ILE A 65 -2.78 2.72 -1.78
N TYR A 66 -1.92 1.77 -1.43
CA TYR A 66 -0.48 1.86 -1.62
C TYR A 66 0.05 0.68 -2.45
N LYS A 67 1.15 0.90 -3.16
CA LYS A 67 1.94 -0.17 -3.78
C LYS A 67 2.25 -1.25 -2.74
N GLY A 68 2.02 -2.51 -3.09
CA GLY A 68 2.24 -3.65 -2.21
C GLY A 68 1.08 -3.97 -1.26
N ASP A 69 0.01 -3.17 -1.20
CA ASP A 69 -1.21 -3.53 -0.47
C ASP A 69 -1.82 -4.81 -1.05
N PHE A 70 -2.32 -5.68 -0.17
CA PHE A 70 -3.09 -6.85 -0.59
C PHE A 70 -4.58 -6.52 -0.50
N LEU A 71 -5.24 -6.47 -1.65
CA LEU A 71 -6.66 -6.16 -1.72
C LEU A 71 -7.48 -7.42 -2.00
N ILE A 72 -8.68 -7.45 -1.44
CA ILE A 72 -9.76 -8.33 -1.85
C ILE A 72 -10.86 -7.43 -2.39
N ALA A 73 -11.33 -7.71 -3.61
CA ALA A 73 -12.51 -7.09 -4.17
C ALA A 73 -13.60 -8.15 -4.32
N THR A 74 -14.82 -7.81 -3.90
CA THR A 74 -16.00 -8.67 -4.01
C THR A 74 -17.14 -7.95 -4.71
N MET A 75 -17.85 -8.64 -5.61
CA MET A 75 -19.06 -8.15 -6.27
C MET A 75 -20.13 -9.23 -6.22
N GLY A 76 -21.25 -8.94 -5.55
CA GLY A 76 -22.22 -9.98 -5.17
C GLY A 76 -21.59 -11.04 -4.26
N GLU A 77 -22.19 -12.23 -4.23
CA GLU A 77 -21.75 -13.33 -3.36
C GLU A 77 -20.66 -14.22 -4.00
N GLU A 78 -20.62 -14.29 -5.33
CA GLU A 78 -19.78 -15.27 -6.04
C GLU A 78 -18.47 -14.68 -6.60
N ARG A 79 -18.46 -13.39 -6.97
CA ARG A 79 -17.29 -12.81 -7.64
C ARG A 79 -16.34 -12.25 -6.61
N ARG A 80 -15.20 -12.93 -6.46
CA ARG A 80 -14.10 -12.49 -5.61
C ARG A 80 -12.79 -12.53 -6.36
N ILE A 81 -12.10 -11.40 -6.33
CA ILE A 81 -10.72 -11.30 -6.80
C ILE A 81 -9.84 -10.82 -5.65
N SER A 82 -8.56 -11.18 -5.71
CA SER A 82 -7.59 -10.70 -4.74
C SER A 82 -6.21 -10.67 -5.34
N GLY A 83 -5.36 -9.79 -4.85
CA GLY A 83 -4.00 -9.67 -5.35
C GLY A 83 -3.22 -8.57 -4.65
N VAL A 84 -2.02 -8.32 -5.15
CA VAL A 84 -1.10 -7.29 -4.66
C VAL A 84 -1.14 -6.10 -5.61
N VAL A 85 -1.25 -4.90 -5.06
CA VAL A 85 -1.20 -3.66 -5.83
C VAL A 85 0.19 -3.43 -6.40
N LYS A 86 0.28 -3.25 -7.71
CA LYS A 86 1.52 -2.96 -8.43
C LYS A 86 1.37 -1.80 -9.39
N ARG A 87 2.51 -1.20 -9.74
CA ARG A 87 2.65 -0.24 -10.83
C ARG A 87 3.41 -0.91 -11.96
N GLN A 88 2.80 -1.00 -13.14
CA GLN A 88 3.46 -1.47 -14.35
C GLN A 88 4.43 -0.40 -14.89
N LYS A 89 5.36 -0.79 -15.78
CA LYS A 89 6.35 0.14 -16.37
C LYS A 89 5.70 1.29 -17.15
N CYS A 90 4.56 1.05 -17.79
CA CYS A 90 3.75 2.07 -18.46
C CYS A 90 3.02 3.03 -17.49
N GLY A 91 3.18 2.84 -16.17
CA GLY A 91 2.60 3.70 -15.14
C GLY A 91 1.23 3.25 -14.62
N LEU A 92 0.59 2.26 -15.25
CA LEU A 92 -0.72 1.74 -14.85
C LEU A 92 -0.65 1.06 -13.47
N TRP A 93 -1.69 1.28 -12.66
CA TRP A 93 -1.86 0.60 -11.38
C TRP A 93 -2.78 -0.60 -11.53
N ILE A 94 -2.30 -1.77 -11.11
CA ILE A 94 -3.01 -3.04 -11.24
C ILE A 94 -3.09 -3.78 -9.90
N LEU A 95 -4.08 -4.67 -9.79
CA LEU A 95 -4.14 -5.75 -8.84
C LEU A 95 -3.59 -7.01 -9.51
N GLU A 96 -2.42 -7.49 -9.05
CA GLU A 96 -1.76 -8.69 -9.60
C GLU A 96 -1.98 -9.90 -8.68
N ASN A 97 -2.43 -11.02 -9.26
CA ASN A 97 -2.40 -12.32 -8.60
C ASN A 97 -1.58 -13.30 -9.44
N LYS A 98 -0.35 -13.56 -9.01
CA LYS A 98 0.56 -14.49 -9.71
C LYS A 98 0.04 -15.92 -9.74
N LYS A 99 -0.70 -16.37 -8.72
CA LYS A 99 -1.20 -17.75 -8.65
C LYS A 99 -2.23 -18.01 -9.74
N THR A 100 -3.10 -17.04 -10.00
CA THR A 100 -4.16 -17.14 -11.02
C THR A 100 -3.81 -16.44 -12.32
N LYS A 101 -2.58 -15.92 -12.46
CA LYS A 101 -2.12 -15.08 -13.59
C LYS A 101 -3.07 -13.90 -13.89
N LEU A 102 -3.69 -13.36 -12.85
CA LEU A 102 -4.63 -12.26 -12.96
C LEU A 102 -3.90 -10.92 -12.91
N GLU A 103 -4.21 -10.02 -13.83
CA GLU A 103 -3.82 -8.62 -13.78
C GLU A 103 -5.05 -7.76 -14.10
N ILE A 104 -5.59 -7.06 -13.10
CA ILE A 104 -6.77 -6.19 -13.28
C ILE A 104 -6.38 -4.74 -12.97
N PRO A 105 -6.71 -3.77 -13.84
CA PRO A 105 -6.55 -2.34 -13.54
C PRO A 105 -7.30 -1.92 -12.28
N LEU A 106 -6.67 -1.14 -11.40
CA LEU A 106 -7.34 -0.68 -10.18
C LEU A 106 -8.53 0.25 -10.48
N ASP A 107 -8.47 1.02 -11.56
CA ASP A 107 -9.56 1.93 -11.92
C ASP A 107 -10.84 1.18 -12.32
N PHE A 108 -10.70 0.03 -12.98
CA PHE A 108 -11.82 -0.87 -13.28
C PHE A 108 -12.55 -1.27 -11.99
N LEU A 109 -11.80 -1.73 -10.97
CA LEU A 109 -12.37 -2.16 -9.70
C LEU A 109 -13.05 -1.04 -8.91
N LEU A 110 -12.58 0.19 -9.05
CA LEU A 110 -13.06 1.31 -8.24
C LEU A 110 -14.16 2.14 -8.90
N LYS A 111 -14.37 1.97 -10.21
CA LYS A 111 -15.48 2.58 -10.95
C LYS A 111 -16.74 1.70 -10.93
N GLU A 112 -16.56 0.40 -10.75
CA GLU A 112 -17.64 -0.58 -10.67
C GLU A 112 -18.11 -0.80 -9.22
N GLU A 113 -19.15 -1.62 -9.03
CA GLU A 113 -19.78 -1.90 -7.72
C GLU A 113 -18.96 -2.84 -6.81
N TRP A 114 -17.64 -2.93 -6.99
CA TRP A 114 -16.81 -3.79 -6.17
C TRP A 114 -16.63 -3.22 -4.76
N LYS A 115 -16.94 -4.04 -3.76
CA LYS A 115 -16.57 -3.77 -2.37
C LYS A 115 -15.11 -4.14 -2.18
N ILE A 116 -14.29 -3.17 -1.77
CA ILE A 116 -12.85 -3.35 -1.57
C ILE A 116 -12.55 -3.49 -0.08
N LYS A 117 -11.77 -4.52 0.28
CA LYS A 117 -11.16 -4.71 1.59
C LYS A 117 -9.65 -4.74 1.45
N ASN A 118 -8.94 -3.94 2.24
CA ASN A 118 -7.47 -3.93 2.26
C ASN A 118 -6.99 -4.73 3.45
N LEU A 119 -6.26 -5.82 3.21
CA LEU A 119 -5.67 -6.65 4.27
C LEU A 119 -4.31 -6.13 4.74
N ASN A 120 -4.04 -4.84 4.49
CA ASN A 120 -2.79 -4.13 4.66
C ASN A 120 -1.71 -4.56 3.66
N ASN A 121 -0.52 -4.00 3.83
CA ASN A 121 0.64 -4.32 3.01
C ASN A 121 0.92 -5.84 3.04
N SER A 122 1.11 -6.42 1.86
CA SER A 122 1.40 -7.85 1.67
C SER A 122 2.60 -8.35 2.48
N LEU A 123 3.61 -7.50 2.71
CA LEU A 123 4.76 -7.83 3.57
C LEU A 123 4.33 -8.13 5.00
N ILE A 124 3.30 -7.45 5.51
CA ILE A 124 2.77 -7.66 6.86
C ILE A 124 1.78 -8.82 6.85
N TYR A 125 0.88 -8.87 5.86
CA TYR A 125 -0.17 -9.88 5.78
C TYR A 125 0.39 -11.31 5.72
N PHE A 126 1.35 -11.57 4.84
CA PHE A 126 1.91 -12.91 4.69
C PHE A 126 2.86 -13.31 5.82
N GLN A 127 3.50 -12.35 6.50
CA GLN A 127 4.31 -12.66 7.69
C GLN A 127 3.46 -13.14 8.88
N ARG A 128 2.22 -12.65 9.01
CA ARG A 128 1.30 -13.03 10.10
C ARG A 128 0.55 -14.35 9.87
N LYS A 129 0.73 -14.98 8.71
CA LYS A 129 0.08 -16.26 8.34
C LYS A 129 0.96 -17.49 8.62
N LYS A 130 2.19 -17.31 9.08
CA LYS A 130 3.05 -18.38 9.58
C LYS A 130 2.82 -18.54 11.08
#